data_AF-A0A960SWR7-F1
#
_entry.id   AF-A0A960SWR7-F1
#
_cell.length_a   1.000
_cell.length_b   1.000
_cell.length_c   1.000
_cell.angle_alpha   90.00
_cell.angle_beta   90.00
_cell.angle_gamma   90.00
#
_symmetry.space_group_name_H-M   'P 1'
#
loop_
_entity.id
_entity.type
_entity.pdbx_description
1 polymer ?
#
loop_
_entity_poly.entity_id
_entity_poly.type
_entity_poly.pdbx_seq_one_letter_code
_entity_poly.pdbx_strand_id
1 'polypeptide(L)'
;MRSLQFFLAGILVATAITRAAEQRFVSCRLLNFQRDGGGVSEVFVLSAGGEVLKCDVPRDTLSKPVQLPVVGKALVFRSEADGPPVSSPKVSENLRDALVLFLPPEKPDAGFRAVVIDGSEKSFPESGSLVLNLYSEEVRFVLGEHKILLPAGKTATLQRPAERDNFNMAAVMFQFRSKTGWRSAYETKSRFPEGQRHLYVSYVDPKGNRPRIRAYRD
;
A
#
# COMPACT_ATOMS: atom_id res chain seq x y z
N MET A 1 75.92 -35.43 18.67
CA MET A 1 74.72 -35.91 19.39
C MET A 1 73.68 -34.78 19.40
N ARG A 2 72.45 -35.07 18.95
CA ARG A 2 71.10 -34.57 19.37
C ARG A 2 70.99 -33.15 19.99
N SER A 3 70.01 -32.29 19.75
CA SER A 3 68.62 -32.34 19.25
C SER A 3 68.16 -30.88 19.02
N LEU A 4 67.47 -30.49 17.94
CA LEU A 4 66.01 -30.53 17.70
C LEU A 4 65.17 -29.53 18.55
N GLN A 5 64.22 -28.87 17.86
CA GLN A 5 62.94 -28.27 18.32
C GLN A 5 62.93 -26.74 18.62
N PHE A 6 61.93 -25.95 18.24
CA PHE A 6 60.84 -26.03 17.25
C PHE A 6 60.30 -24.59 17.03
N PHE A 7 59.96 -24.26 15.80
CA PHE A 7 59.13 -23.12 15.39
C PHE A 7 57.75 -23.15 16.05
N LEU A 8 57.19 -22.01 16.43
CA LEU A 8 55.74 -21.81 16.48
C LEU A 8 55.39 -20.35 16.15
N ALA A 9 55.08 -20.09 14.88
CA ALA A 9 54.46 -18.85 14.42
C ALA A 9 52.93 -19.05 14.48
N GLY A 10 52.27 -18.34 15.40
CA GLY A 10 50.82 -18.34 15.53
C GLY A 10 50.18 -17.49 14.43
N ILE A 11 49.46 -18.13 13.51
CA ILE A 11 48.61 -17.48 12.52
C ILE A 11 47.29 -17.11 13.21
N LEU A 12 47.06 -15.81 13.42
CA LEU A 12 45.77 -15.26 13.82
C LEU A 12 44.88 -15.13 12.57
N VAL A 13 44.01 -16.12 12.33
CA VAL A 13 42.97 -16.01 11.31
C VAL A 13 41.81 -15.19 11.89
N ALA A 14 41.79 -13.89 11.59
CA ALA A 14 40.63 -13.05 11.84
C ALA A 14 39.52 -13.40 10.83
N THR A 15 38.60 -14.29 11.23
CA THR A 15 37.35 -14.51 10.49
C THR A 15 36.47 -13.27 10.62
N ALA A 16 36.59 -12.35 9.67
CA ALA A 16 35.60 -11.31 9.45
C ALA A 16 34.31 -11.99 8.96
N ILE A 17 33.38 -12.25 9.89
CA ILE A 17 32.01 -12.63 9.55
C ILE A 17 31.36 -11.38 8.96
N THR A 18 31.40 -11.25 7.64
CA THR A 18 30.52 -10.34 6.90
C THR A 18 29.10 -10.79 7.17
N ARG A 19 28.38 -10.08 8.06
CA ARG A 19 26.92 -10.16 8.11
C ARG A 19 26.41 -9.63 6.77
N ALA A 20 26.13 -10.53 5.84
CA ALA A 20 25.19 -10.23 4.77
C ALA A 20 23.91 -9.76 5.47
N ALA A 21 23.57 -8.48 5.34
CA ALA A 21 22.32 -7.97 5.86
C ALA A 21 21.20 -8.79 5.21
N GLU A 22 20.48 -9.60 5.99
CA GLU A 22 19.37 -10.40 5.48
C GLU A 22 18.38 -9.45 4.81
N GLN A 23 18.26 -9.58 3.49
CA GLN A 23 17.35 -8.76 2.72
C GLN A 23 15.93 -9.11 3.11
N ARG A 24 15.24 -8.15 3.72
CA ARG A 24 13.83 -8.30 4.09
C ARG A 24 12.96 -8.12 2.85
N PHE A 25 11.94 -8.96 2.72
CA PHE A 25 10.90 -8.85 1.70
C PHE A 25 9.51 -8.61 2.31
N VAL A 26 8.63 -8.00 1.52
CA VAL A 26 7.21 -7.77 1.83
C VAL A 26 6.37 -8.23 0.64
N SER A 27 5.34 -9.02 0.91
CA SER A 27 4.34 -9.44 -0.07
C SER A 27 3.44 -8.25 -0.40
N CYS A 28 3.54 -7.69 -1.60
CA CYS A 28 2.84 -6.47 -1.98
C CYS A 28 1.80 -6.75 -3.06
N ARG A 29 0.60 -6.17 -2.91
CA ARG A 29 -0.38 -6.03 -3.99
C ARG A 29 -0.43 -4.59 -4.43
N LEU A 30 -0.33 -4.37 -5.74
CA LEU A 30 -0.11 -3.06 -6.35
C LEU A 30 -1.39 -2.55 -7.00
N LEU A 31 -1.61 -1.24 -6.94
CA LEU A 31 -2.78 -0.60 -7.53
C LEU A 31 -2.46 0.81 -8.04
N ASN A 32 -2.77 1.07 -9.30
CA ASN A 32 -2.74 2.40 -9.86
C ASN A 32 -4.07 3.11 -9.54
N PHE A 33 -3.99 4.17 -8.76
CA PHE A 33 -5.14 4.97 -8.37
C PHE A 33 -5.54 6.00 -9.43
N GLN A 34 -4.87 6.11 -10.57
CA GLN A 34 -5.23 7.03 -11.64
C GLN A 34 -5.96 6.27 -12.76
N ARG A 35 -7.20 6.66 -13.05
CA ARG A 35 -8.05 6.01 -14.08
C ARG A 35 -8.13 6.78 -15.39
N ASP A 36 -7.87 8.08 -15.38
CA ASP A 36 -8.08 8.99 -16.51
C ASP A 36 -6.97 8.96 -17.57
N GLY A 37 -6.40 7.78 -17.84
CA GLY A 37 -5.25 7.61 -18.75
C GLY A 37 -3.90 8.04 -18.19
N GLY A 38 -3.87 8.62 -16.99
CA GLY A 38 -2.64 8.95 -16.25
C GLY A 38 -2.19 7.87 -15.26
N GLY A 39 -1.09 8.14 -14.58
CA GLY A 39 -0.46 7.28 -13.59
C GLY A 39 0.51 6.27 -14.16
N VAL A 40 0.80 5.22 -13.40
CA VAL A 40 1.79 4.21 -13.75
C VAL A 40 1.13 2.89 -14.13
N SER A 41 1.54 2.30 -15.25
CA SER A 41 1.17 0.93 -15.63
C SER A 41 2.18 -0.10 -15.15
N GLU A 42 3.42 0.33 -14.89
CA GLU A 42 4.51 -0.49 -14.43
C GLU A 42 5.45 0.32 -13.54
N VAL A 43 6.12 -0.37 -12.63
CA VAL A 43 7.20 0.19 -11.81
C VAL A 43 8.35 -0.80 -11.74
N PHE A 44 9.54 -0.28 -11.47
CA PHE A 44 10.76 -1.08 -11.37
C PHE A 44 11.32 -1.02 -9.95
N VAL A 45 11.79 -2.16 -9.44
CA VAL A 45 12.38 -2.31 -8.11
C VAL A 45 13.71 -3.04 -8.25
N LEU A 46 14.74 -2.56 -7.56
CA LEU A 46 16.04 -3.25 -7.52
C LEU A 46 16.08 -4.27 -6.40
N SER A 47 16.50 -5.50 -6.72
CA SER A 47 16.89 -6.51 -5.74
C SER A 47 18.26 -6.17 -5.11
N ALA A 48 18.67 -6.85 -4.03
CA ALA A 48 20.01 -6.62 -3.48
C ALA A 48 21.12 -7.15 -4.40
N GLY A 49 20.80 -8.09 -5.30
CA GLY A 49 21.72 -8.57 -6.32
C GLY A 49 21.90 -7.61 -7.50
N GLY A 50 21.21 -6.46 -7.50
CA GLY A 50 21.23 -5.50 -8.60
C GLY A 50 20.29 -5.84 -9.76
N GLU A 51 19.59 -6.98 -9.70
CA GLU A 51 18.58 -7.33 -10.70
C GLU A 51 17.37 -6.40 -10.61
N VAL A 52 16.87 -5.98 -11.77
CA VAL A 52 15.69 -5.14 -11.90
C VAL A 52 14.45 -6.03 -12.00
N LEU A 53 13.53 -5.88 -11.03
CA LEU A 53 12.21 -6.48 -11.07
C LEU A 53 11.21 -5.48 -11.68
N LYS A 54 10.60 -5.84 -12.81
CA LYS A 54 9.46 -5.13 -13.40
C LYS A 54 8.16 -5.62 -12.75
N CYS A 55 7.34 -4.69 -12.26
CA CYS A 55 6.06 -4.98 -11.62
C CYS A 55 4.92 -4.28 -12.37
N ASP A 56 3.92 -5.05 -12.80
CA ASP A 56 2.70 -4.49 -13.39
C ASP A 56 1.82 -3.85 -12.32
N VAL A 57 1.25 -2.69 -12.66
CA VAL A 57 0.41 -1.89 -11.76
C VAL A 57 -0.99 -1.73 -12.38
N PRO A 58 -1.93 -2.66 -12.08
CA PRO A 58 -3.28 -2.61 -12.61
C PRO A 58 -4.08 -1.41 -12.07
N ARG A 59 -5.09 -0.96 -12.84
CA ARG A 59 -5.94 0.20 -12.52
C ARG A 59 -7.28 -0.13 -11.87
N ASP A 60 -7.78 -1.35 -12.09
CA ASP A 60 -9.17 -1.70 -11.76
C ASP A 60 -9.30 -2.78 -10.68
N THR A 61 -8.21 -3.48 -10.41
CA THR A 61 -8.09 -4.53 -9.40
C THR A 61 -6.75 -4.42 -8.72
N LEU A 62 -6.61 -4.96 -7.51
CA LEU A 62 -5.31 -5.22 -6.92
C LEU A 62 -4.54 -6.23 -7.78
N SER A 63 -3.22 -6.05 -7.91
CA SER A 63 -2.36 -7.03 -8.57
C SER A 63 -2.33 -8.35 -7.81
N LYS A 64 -1.82 -9.40 -8.46
CA LYS A 64 -1.33 -10.58 -7.73
C LYS A 64 -0.21 -10.15 -6.76
N PRO A 65 -0.04 -10.83 -5.62
CA PRO A 65 1.05 -10.53 -4.70
C PRO A 65 2.43 -10.67 -5.38
N VAL A 66 3.32 -9.72 -5.13
CA VAL A 66 4.72 -9.72 -5.56
C VAL A 66 5.62 -9.50 -4.35
N GLN A 67 6.69 -10.28 -4.24
CA GLN A 67 7.67 -10.12 -3.16
C GLN A 67 8.59 -8.96 -3.48
N LEU A 68 8.49 -7.87 -2.72
CA LEU A 68 9.30 -6.69 -2.92
C LEU A 68 10.37 -6.55 -1.84
N PRO A 69 11.62 -6.28 -2.22
CA PRO A 69 12.69 -6.03 -1.27
C PRO A 69 12.48 -4.71 -0.53
N VAL A 70 12.79 -4.71 0.76
CA VAL A 70 12.87 -3.51 1.59
C VAL A 70 14.32 -3.07 1.66
N VAL A 71 14.58 -1.84 1.22
CA VAL A 71 15.90 -1.20 1.30
C VAL A 71 15.90 -0.27 2.50
N GLY A 72 16.66 -0.63 3.54
CA GLY A 72 16.61 0.04 4.83
C GLY A 72 15.25 -0.11 5.50
N LYS A 73 14.40 0.93 5.40
CA LYS A 73 13.02 0.95 5.93
C LYS A 73 11.99 1.37 4.89
N ALA A 74 12.27 1.19 3.60
CA ALA A 74 11.41 1.65 2.51
C ALA A 74 11.31 0.63 1.38
N LEU A 75 10.19 0.67 0.65
CA LEU A 75 10.09 0.10 -0.69
C LEU A 75 10.56 1.16 -1.67
N VAL A 76 11.44 0.84 -2.61
CA VAL A 76 12.04 1.81 -3.53
C VAL A 76 11.56 1.54 -4.94
N PHE A 77 10.79 2.46 -5.51
CA PHE A 77 10.17 2.33 -6.83
C PHE A 77 10.79 3.32 -7.83
N ARG A 78 10.98 2.85 -9.06
CA ARG A 78 11.48 3.61 -10.21
C ARG A 78 10.46 3.58 -11.35
N SER A 79 10.47 4.60 -12.21
CA SER A 79 9.66 4.63 -13.43
C SER A 79 10.32 3.88 -14.59
N GLU A 80 11.64 3.70 -14.53
CA GLU A 80 12.46 3.04 -15.55
C GLU A 80 13.47 2.11 -14.87
N ALA A 81 13.93 1.07 -15.57
CA ALA A 81 14.83 0.06 -15.02
C ALA A 81 16.11 0.67 -14.40
N ASP A 82 16.78 1.54 -15.16
CA ASP A 82 18.04 2.18 -14.78
C ASP A 82 17.85 3.61 -14.23
N GLY A 83 16.62 4.10 -14.20
CA GLY A 83 16.29 5.46 -13.74
C GLY A 83 16.41 5.63 -12.22
N PRO A 84 16.53 6.87 -11.72
CA PRO A 84 16.61 7.12 -10.28
C PRO A 84 15.32 6.70 -9.55
N PRO A 85 15.38 6.44 -8.22
CA PRO A 85 14.18 6.26 -7.41
C PRO A 85 13.19 7.43 -7.55
N VAL A 86 11.93 7.10 -7.84
CA VAL A 86 10.82 8.04 -7.97
C VAL A 86 10.02 8.13 -6.68
N SER A 87 9.80 6.99 -6.01
CA SER A 87 9.06 6.94 -4.76
C SER A 87 9.71 5.97 -3.77
N SER A 88 9.72 6.33 -2.48
CA SER A 88 10.33 5.50 -1.43
C SER A 88 9.48 5.49 -0.15
N PRO A 89 8.24 4.97 -0.18
CA PRO A 89 7.40 4.94 1.00
C PRO A 89 8.02 4.09 2.11
N LYS A 90 7.96 4.61 3.33
CA LYS A 90 8.44 3.91 4.52
C LYS A 90 7.54 2.71 4.83
N VAL A 91 8.17 1.66 5.32
CA VAL A 91 7.53 0.42 5.76
C VAL A 91 7.94 0.11 7.18
N SER A 92 6.98 -0.34 8.00
CA SER A 92 7.25 -0.74 9.37
C SER A 92 8.01 -2.07 9.44
N GLU A 93 8.79 -2.26 10.49
CA GLU A 93 9.60 -3.46 10.70
C GLU A 93 8.76 -4.74 10.89
N ASN A 94 7.45 -4.66 11.07
CA ASN A 94 6.60 -5.83 11.25
C ASN A 94 5.67 -6.08 10.05
N LEU A 95 5.68 -5.22 9.03
CA LEU A 95 4.81 -5.38 7.87
C LEU A 95 5.25 -6.55 6.99
N ARG A 96 4.35 -7.52 6.78
CA ARG A 96 4.59 -8.70 5.93
C ARG A 96 3.80 -8.67 4.65
N ASP A 97 2.56 -8.19 4.72
CA ASP A 97 1.64 -8.04 3.60
C ASP A 97 1.25 -6.57 3.45
N ALA A 98 1.33 -6.05 2.24
CA ALA A 98 1.07 -4.64 1.95
C ALA A 98 0.15 -4.46 0.75
N LEU A 99 -0.69 -3.43 0.81
CA LEU A 99 -1.28 -2.83 -0.38
C LEU A 99 -0.46 -1.58 -0.71
N VAL A 100 -0.02 -1.45 -1.96
CA VAL A 100 0.72 -0.28 -2.44
C VAL A 100 -0.13 0.45 -3.46
N LEU A 101 -0.58 1.65 -3.10
CA LEU A 101 -1.36 2.51 -3.97
C LEU A 101 -0.44 3.56 -4.60
N PHE A 102 -0.39 3.57 -5.93
CA PHE A 102 0.29 4.59 -6.72
C PHE A 102 -0.68 5.72 -7.02
N LEU A 103 -0.36 6.89 -6.49
CA LEU A 103 -1.14 8.11 -6.54
C LEU A 103 -0.49 9.12 -7.49
N PRO A 104 -1.27 10.12 -7.97
CA PRO A 104 -0.69 11.26 -8.66
C PRO A 104 0.45 11.89 -7.85
N PRO A 105 1.45 12.44 -8.53
CA PRO A 105 2.51 13.16 -7.85
C PRO A 105 1.97 14.44 -7.20
N GLU A 106 2.62 14.90 -6.13
CA GLU A 106 2.27 16.17 -5.47
C GLU A 106 2.68 17.39 -6.30
N LYS A 107 3.68 17.22 -7.18
CA LYS A 107 4.17 18.24 -8.12
C LYS A 107 4.09 17.67 -9.54
N PRO A 108 3.73 18.48 -10.55
CA PRO A 108 3.59 18.01 -11.94
C PRO A 108 4.82 17.26 -12.48
N ASP A 109 6.02 17.68 -12.08
CA ASP A 109 7.28 17.12 -12.59
C ASP A 109 7.81 15.94 -11.76
N ALA A 110 7.16 15.59 -10.65
CA ALA A 110 7.49 14.38 -9.90
C ALA A 110 6.78 13.19 -10.57
N GLY A 111 7.42 12.02 -10.67
CA GLY A 111 6.82 10.87 -11.37
C GLY A 111 5.51 10.39 -10.72
N PHE A 112 5.60 9.75 -9.55
CA PHE A 112 4.43 9.27 -8.81
C PHE A 112 4.69 9.21 -7.31
N ARG A 113 3.61 9.17 -6.53
CA ARG A 113 3.68 8.94 -5.08
C ARG A 113 3.12 7.56 -4.74
N ALA A 114 3.83 6.77 -3.95
CA ALA A 114 3.32 5.51 -3.44
C ALA A 114 2.87 5.66 -1.96
N VAL A 115 1.77 5.02 -1.60
CA VAL A 115 1.29 4.87 -0.23
C VAL A 115 1.24 3.40 0.11
N VAL A 116 1.82 3.03 1.26
CA VAL A 116 1.81 1.67 1.79
C VAL A 116 0.75 1.55 2.86
N ILE A 117 -0.11 0.56 2.72
CA ILE A 117 -1.17 0.21 3.66
C ILE A 117 -0.94 -1.22 4.13
N ASP A 118 -1.26 -1.48 5.39
CA ASP A 118 -1.23 -2.83 5.93
C ASP A 118 -2.28 -3.71 5.23
N GLY A 119 -1.79 -4.71 4.50
CA GLY A 119 -2.59 -5.65 3.72
C GLY A 119 -2.78 -7.00 4.39
N SER A 120 -2.40 -7.13 5.66
CA SER A 120 -2.58 -8.36 6.45
C SER A 120 -4.06 -8.65 6.69
N GLU A 121 -4.38 -9.91 6.99
CA GLU A 121 -5.74 -10.35 7.29
C GLU A 121 -6.39 -9.57 8.45
N LYS A 122 -5.59 -9.09 9.40
CA LYS A 122 -6.09 -8.25 10.50
C LYS A 122 -6.61 -6.89 10.00
N SER A 123 -5.90 -6.29 9.06
CA SER A 123 -6.18 -4.93 8.57
C SER A 123 -7.09 -4.94 7.33
N PHE A 124 -7.03 -5.99 6.53
CA PHE A 124 -7.86 -6.20 5.34
C PHE A 124 -8.43 -7.62 5.33
N PRO A 125 -9.39 -7.92 6.23
CA PRO A 125 -9.92 -9.26 6.40
C PRO A 125 -10.78 -9.70 5.23
N GLU A 126 -10.85 -11.01 5.01
CA GLU A 126 -11.80 -11.66 4.14
C GLU A 126 -13.24 -11.22 4.48
N SER A 127 -14.05 -10.98 3.45
CA SER A 127 -15.42 -10.43 3.57
C SER A 127 -15.51 -9.00 4.15
N GLY A 128 -14.39 -8.42 4.60
CA GLY A 128 -14.34 -7.10 5.22
C GLY A 128 -14.03 -5.97 4.25
N SER A 129 -13.88 -4.78 4.83
CA SER A 129 -13.55 -3.56 4.10
C SER A 129 -12.36 -2.84 4.74
N LEU A 130 -11.47 -2.34 3.90
CA LEU A 130 -10.43 -1.38 4.28
C LEU A 130 -10.79 -0.03 3.69
N VAL A 131 -10.82 1.00 4.52
CA VAL A 131 -11.15 2.37 4.12
C VAL A 131 -9.90 3.22 4.27
N LEU A 132 -9.55 4.00 3.25
CA LEU A 132 -8.46 4.97 3.24
C LEU A 132 -9.03 6.37 2.99
N ASN A 133 -8.65 7.34 3.83
CA ASN A 133 -8.97 8.74 3.61
C ASN A 133 -7.79 9.49 2.96
N LEU A 134 -7.88 9.77 1.66
CA LEU A 134 -6.99 10.70 0.94
C LEU A 134 -7.58 12.11 0.80
N TYR A 135 -8.75 12.38 1.39
CA TYR A 135 -9.24 13.75 1.55
C TYR A 135 -8.33 14.50 2.52
N SER A 136 -8.19 15.81 2.33
CA SER A 136 -7.31 16.66 3.12
C SER A 136 -7.78 16.88 4.57
N GLU A 137 -9.04 16.55 4.87
CA GLU A 137 -9.65 16.74 6.18
C GLU A 137 -10.22 15.43 6.75
N GLU A 138 -10.66 15.48 8.01
CA GLU A 138 -11.42 14.39 8.62
C GLU A 138 -12.76 14.19 7.92
N VAL A 139 -13.14 12.93 7.74
CA VAL A 139 -14.35 12.55 7.02
C VAL A 139 -15.18 11.62 7.88
N ARG A 140 -16.50 11.65 7.68
CA ARG A 140 -17.37 10.60 8.19
C ARG A 140 -17.60 9.59 7.09
N PHE A 141 -17.17 8.35 7.32
CA PHE A 141 -17.42 7.24 6.43
C PHE A 141 -18.54 6.37 6.99
N VAL A 142 -19.49 6.02 6.14
CA VAL A 142 -20.64 5.16 6.47
C VAL A 142 -20.60 3.92 5.58
N LEU A 143 -20.72 2.75 6.18
CA LEU A 143 -20.78 1.46 5.50
C LEU A 143 -21.82 0.59 6.20
N GLY A 144 -23.03 0.53 5.63
CA GLY A 144 -24.20 -0.03 6.30
C GLY A 144 -24.45 0.65 7.66
N GLU A 145 -24.47 -0.15 8.71
CA GLU A 145 -24.60 0.29 10.10
C GLU A 145 -23.31 0.94 10.67
N HIS A 146 -22.15 0.70 10.06
CA HIS A 146 -20.88 1.25 10.54
C HIS A 146 -20.75 2.74 10.21
N LYS A 147 -20.44 3.56 11.23
CA LYS A 147 -20.21 5.00 11.10
C LYS A 147 -18.94 5.38 11.83
N ILE A 148 -17.92 5.84 11.10
CA ILE A 148 -16.63 6.21 11.66
C ILE A 148 -16.24 7.64 11.29
N LEU A 149 -15.46 8.28 12.16
CA LEU A 149 -14.67 9.46 11.81
C LEU A 149 -13.27 8.98 11.43
N LEU A 150 -12.80 9.40 10.25
CA LEU A 150 -11.52 8.97 9.70
C LEU A 150 -10.65 10.19 9.38
N PRO A 151 -9.56 10.44 10.14
CA PRO A 151 -8.65 11.55 9.88
C PRO A 151 -7.96 11.43 8.51
N ALA A 152 -7.48 12.57 7.99
CA ALA A 152 -6.75 12.62 6.73
C ALA A 152 -5.51 11.70 6.76
N GLY A 153 -5.30 10.95 5.68
CA GLY A 153 -4.19 10.01 5.51
C GLY A 153 -4.27 8.74 6.37
N LYS A 154 -5.38 8.51 7.08
CA LYS A 154 -5.57 7.32 7.92
C LYS A 154 -6.42 6.26 7.24
N THR A 155 -6.29 5.04 7.76
CA THR A 155 -7.08 3.89 7.36
C THR A 155 -7.94 3.36 8.50
N ALA A 156 -9.00 2.66 8.16
CA ALA A 156 -9.84 1.92 9.10
C ALA A 156 -10.29 0.60 8.48
N THR A 157 -10.33 -0.44 9.30
CA THR A 157 -10.89 -1.74 8.97
C THR A 157 -12.33 -1.79 9.45
N LEU A 158 -13.25 -2.14 8.55
CA LEU A 158 -14.66 -2.33 8.85
C LEU A 158 -15.04 -3.76 8.51
N GLN A 159 -15.86 -4.36 9.38
CA GLN A 159 -16.40 -5.68 9.12
C GLN A 159 -17.45 -5.63 7.99
N ARG A 160 -17.83 -6.80 7.50
CA ARG A 160 -18.94 -6.91 6.56
C ARG A 160 -20.21 -6.35 7.23
N PRO A 161 -20.91 -5.37 6.61
CA PRO A 161 -22.07 -4.74 7.25
C PRO A 161 -23.18 -5.77 7.39
N ALA A 162 -23.70 -5.99 8.59
CA ALA A 162 -24.74 -6.96 8.90
C ALA A 162 -26.08 -6.61 8.26
N GLU A 163 -26.41 -5.31 8.21
CA GLU A 163 -27.64 -4.80 7.61
C GLU A 163 -27.45 -4.68 6.08
N ARG A 164 -28.00 -5.65 5.36
CA ARG A 164 -27.96 -5.71 3.88
C ARG A 164 -29.35 -5.99 3.35
N ASP A 165 -29.64 -5.50 2.14
CA ASP A 165 -30.86 -5.86 1.43
C ASP A 165 -30.78 -7.26 0.80
N ASN A 166 -31.89 -7.70 0.19
CA ASN A 166 -32.01 -9.02 -0.44
C ASN A 166 -31.02 -9.29 -1.58
N PHE A 167 -30.25 -8.28 -2.02
CA PHE A 167 -29.20 -8.42 -3.03
C PHE A 167 -27.78 -8.44 -2.42
N ASN A 168 -27.68 -8.55 -1.08
CA ASN A 168 -26.45 -8.39 -0.30
C ASN A 168 -25.84 -6.99 -0.43
N MET A 169 -26.66 -5.94 -0.57
CA MET A 169 -26.16 -4.57 -0.69
C MET A 169 -26.33 -3.76 0.59
N ALA A 170 -25.34 -2.91 0.91
CA ALA A 170 -25.41 -1.93 1.98
C ALA A 170 -25.00 -0.54 1.47
N ALA A 171 -25.47 0.50 2.15
CA ALA A 171 -25.12 1.88 1.83
C ALA A 171 -23.63 2.14 2.07
N VAL A 172 -22.99 2.90 1.18
CA VAL A 172 -21.63 3.42 1.35
C VAL A 172 -21.68 4.91 1.13
N MET A 173 -21.32 5.67 2.16
CA MET A 173 -21.37 7.13 2.11
C MET A 173 -20.08 7.74 2.62
N PHE A 174 -19.69 8.83 1.97
CA PHE A 174 -18.62 9.70 2.41
C PHE A 174 -19.18 11.09 2.67
N GLN A 175 -19.00 11.57 3.90
CA GLN A 175 -19.39 12.90 4.30
C GLN A 175 -18.16 13.72 4.70
N PHE A 176 -18.15 14.97 4.30
CA PHE A 176 -17.14 15.95 4.66
C PHE A 176 -17.76 17.06 5.48
N ARG A 177 -16.93 17.77 6.25
CA ARG A 177 -17.39 18.90 7.06
C ARG A 177 -17.53 20.13 6.18
N SER A 178 -18.67 20.79 6.28
CA SER A 178 -18.94 22.09 5.65
C SER A 178 -19.31 23.13 6.70
N LYS A 179 -19.46 24.40 6.29
CA LYS A 179 -19.87 25.49 7.18
C LYS A 179 -21.22 25.22 7.88
N THR A 180 -22.10 24.45 7.25
CA THR A 180 -23.45 24.13 7.76
C THR A 180 -23.53 22.72 8.39
N GLY A 181 -22.39 22.06 8.63
CA GLY A 181 -22.32 20.72 9.18
C GLY A 181 -21.87 19.67 8.17
N TRP A 182 -22.12 18.38 8.49
CA TRP A 182 -21.74 17.25 7.64
C TRP A 182 -22.57 17.21 6.36
N ARG A 183 -21.91 17.09 5.21
CA ARG A 183 -22.56 16.94 3.91
C ARG A 183 -22.08 15.69 3.21
N SER A 184 -23.01 14.92 2.64
CA SER A 184 -22.68 13.80 1.77
C SER A 184 -22.05 14.32 0.48
N ALA A 185 -20.84 13.88 0.18
CA ALA A 185 -20.21 14.12 -1.12
C ALA A 185 -20.47 12.99 -2.10
N TYR A 186 -20.63 11.77 -1.57
CA TYR A 186 -20.89 10.59 -2.36
C TYR A 186 -21.75 9.61 -1.55
N GLU A 187 -22.72 9.01 -2.21
CA GLU A 187 -23.61 8.01 -1.66
C GLU A 187 -23.91 6.97 -2.74
N THR A 188 -23.77 5.70 -2.40
CA THR A 188 -24.08 4.57 -3.27
C THR A 188 -24.49 3.36 -2.45
N LYS A 189 -24.95 2.31 -3.12
CA LYS A 189 -25.03 0.97 -2.53
C LYS A 189 -23.92 0.09 -3.11
N SER A 190 -23.22 -0.65 -2.26
CA SER A 190 -22.24 -1.65 -2.66
C SER A 190 -22.73 -3.05 -2.28
N ARG A 191 -22.42 -4.04 -3.12
CA ARG A 191 -22.67 -5.45 -2.81
C ARG A 191 -21.53 -6.01 -1.97
N PHE A 192 -21.85 -6.82 -0.96
CA PHE A 192 -20.91 -7.46 -0.04
C PHE A 192 -21.10 -8.98 -0.01
N PRO A 193 -20.63 -9.72 -1.04
CA PRO A 193 -20.57 -11.19 -1.02
C PRO A 193 -19.62 -11.71 0.08
N GLU A 194 -19.79 -12.97 0.47
CA GLU A 194 -18.79 -13.64 1.33
C GLU A 194 -17.52 -13.90 0.53
N GLY A 195 -16.37 -13.92 1.20
CA GLY A 195 -15.05 -14.16 0.62
C GLY A 195 -14.44 -12.95 -0.11
N GLN A 196 -15.22 -11.90 -0.38
CA GLN A 196 -14.75 -10.75 -1.13
C GLN A 196 -14.29 -9.61 -0.22
N ARG A 197 -13.09 -9.07 -0.48
CA ARG A 197 -12.59 -7.90 0.23
C ARG A 197 -12.88 -6.61 -0.54
N HIS A 198 -13.08 -5.52 0.20
CA HIS A 198 -13.38 -4.21 -0.38
C HIS A 198 -12.41 -3.12 0.07
N LEU A 199 -11.73 -2.47 -0.86
CA LEU A 199 -10.93 -1.28 -0.58
C LEU A 199 -11.71 -0.03 -1.01
N TYR A 200 -12.03 0.83 -0.06
CA TYR A 200 -12.64 2.14 -0.31
C TYR A 200 -11.64 3.25 -0.10
N VAL A 201 -11.53 4.15 -1.07
CA VAL A 201 -10.63 5.30 -1.00
C VAL A 201 -11.42 6.58 -1.20
N SER A 202 -11.46 7.42 -0.17
CA SER A 202 -12.03 8.76 -0.23
C SER A 202 -10.99 9.74 -0.76
N TYR A 203 -11.33 10.55 -1.76
CA TYR A 203 -10.38 11.44 -2.42
C TYR A 203 -11.09 12.64 -3.07
N VAL A 204 -10.33 13.65 -3.50
CA VAL A 204 -10.82 14.72 -4.38
C VAL A 204 -10.53 14.34 -5.83
N ASP A 205 -11.58 14.27 -6.64
CA ASP A 205 -11.47 14.05 -8.08
C ASP A 205 -10.69 15.21 -8.74
N PRO A 206 -9.50 14.97 -9.32
CA PRO A 206 -8.66 16.05 -9.83
C PRO A 206 -9.28 16.79 -11.01
N LYS A 207 -10.17 16.15 -11.78
CA LYS A 207 -10.86 16.79 -12.91
C LYS A 207 -11.96 17.74 -12.45
N GLY A 208 -12.75 17.31 -11.47
CA GLY A 208 -13.94 18.02 -11.03
C GLY A 208 -13.78 18.85 -9.75
N ASN A 209 -12.66 18.69 -9.05
CA ASN A 209 -12.44 19.17 -7.68
C ASN A 209 -13.60 18.80 -6.72
N ARG A 210 -14.16 17.60 -6.92
CA ARG A 210 -15.30 17.09 -6.13
C ARG A 210 -14.85 15.92 -5.27
N PRO A 211 -15.21 15.88 -3.97
CA PRO A 211 -14.92 14.71 -3.16
C PRO A 211 -15.70 13.50 -3.68
N ARG A 212 -15.05 12.35 -3.78
CA ARG A 212 -15.61 11.09 -4.24
C ARG A 212 -15.08 9.91 -3.43
N ILE A 213 -15.76 8.77 -3.54
CA ILE A 213 -15.23 7.47 -3.15
C ILE A 213 -14.87 6.69 -4.40
N ARG A 214 -13.77 5.96 -4.33
CA ARG A 214 -13.48 4.86 -5.25
C ARG A 214 -13.50 3.54 -4.50
N ALA A 215 -14.06 2.52 -5.13
CA ALA A 215 -14.14 1.18 -4.59
C ALA A 215 -13.36 0.21 -5.48
N TYR A 216 -12.62 -0.68 -4.85
CA TYR A 216 -11.90 -1.79 -5.45
C TYR A 216 -12.30 -3.08 -4.75
N ARG A 217 -12.34 -4.17 -5.51
CA ARG A 217 -12.64 -5.51 -5.01
C ARG A 217 -11.39 -6.37 -5.17
N ASP A 218 -11.19 -7.26 -4.21
CA ASP A 218 -10.15 -8.29 -4.19
C ASP A 218 -10.80 -9.65 -3.92
#